data_AF-A0AAE9A224-F1
#
_entry.id   AF-A0AAE9A224-F1
#
_cell.length_a   1.000
_cell.length_b   1.000
_cell.length_c   1.000
_cell.angle_alpha   90.00
_cell.angle_beta   90.00
_cell.angle_gamma   90.00
#
_symmetry.space_group_name_H-M   'P 1'
#
loop_
_entity.id
_entity.type
_entity.pdbx_description
1 polymer ?
#
loop_
_entity_poly.entity_id
_entity_poly.type
_entity_poly.pdbx_seq_one_letter_code
_entity_poly.pdbx_strand_id
1 'polypeptide(L)'
;MSQQSKKNAEHMEWEQQEGDGGNNRGSKGIVEEGGKWGDGLEPEEQDVLEAAEKSRKSAATLGDGNSTQVSLRERKKLVLAFAEFVGSGEKLMEDMREQIYRYTNLTARVRDVVLKPVQQFVEQLAKRHRELDSGKWERIVMRMMRDHGIENFSELQAAISGAGRKERVADEEVEKSDNEWKFLQENWERQNDELRQRLEKARAEAEDLQLQLDAVQIEKEGCEKEMERLERAWKLERKTAKELRQMMEQSTGALQEARNTIGRFERIIECMARAREPKER
;
A
#
# COMPACT_ATOMS: atom_id res chain seq x y z
N MET A 1 -7.81 29.06 7.32
CA MET A 1 -8.77 27.99 7.02
C MET A 1 -8.83 27.82 5.51
N SER A 2 -8.40 26.65 5.06
CA SER A 2 -7.98 26.34 3.69
C SER A 2 -9.16 26.29 2.71
N GLN A 3 -8.92 26.67 1.45
CA GLN A 3 -9.90 26.72 0.35
C GLN A 3 -10.44 25.34 -0.11
N GLN A 4 -10.38 24.32 0.74
CA GLN A 4 -10.86 22.97 0.44
C GLN A 4 -12.36 22.77 0.76
N SER A 5 -13.03 23.70 1.45
CA SER A 5 -14.40 23.49 1.96
C SER A 5 -15.54 24.06 1.11
N LYS A 6 -15.30 24.43 -0.16
CA LYS A 6 -16.35 24.97 -1.06
C LYS A 6 -16.68 24.10 -2.27
N LYS A 7 -16.15 22.87 -2.39
CA LYS A 7 -16.41 21.98 -3.54
C LYS A 7 -17.29 20.75 -3.27
N ASN A 8 -17.86 20.60 -2.07
CA ASN A 8 -18.66 19.42 -1.71
C ASN A 8 -20.17 19.69 -1.59
N ALA A 9 -20.74 20.61 -2.39
CA ALA A 9 -22.16 20.97 -2.29
C ALA A 9 -22.97 20.80 -3.60
N GLU A 10 -22.43 20.19 -4.66
CA GLU A 10 -23.13 20.07 -5.96
C GLU A 10 -23.14 18.65 -6.53
N HIS A 11 -23.23 17.63 -5.69
CA HIS A 11 -23.31 16.24 -6.17
C HIS A 11 -24.29 15.38 -5.36
N MET A 12 -25.50 15.86 -5.09
CA MET A 12 -26.64 15.06 -4.59
C MET A 12 -27.97 15.76 -4.91
N GLU A 13 -28.50 15.48 -6.10
CA GLU A 13 -29.89 15.62 -6.58
C GLU A 13 -29.72 15.32 -8.08
N TRP A 14 -30.11 14.16 -8.59
CA TRP A 14 -31.48 13.84 -8.94
C TRP A 14 -31.69 12.32 -8.93
N GLU A 15 -32.52 11.86 -8.00
CA GLU A 15 -33.25 10.58 -8.08
C GLU A 15 -34.62 10.84 -8.72
N GLN A 16 -35.03 9.92 -9.60
CA GLN A 16 -36.39 9.40 -9.78
C GLN A 16 -37.60 10.36 -9.77
N GLN A 17 -38.34 10.41 -10.89
CA GLN A 17 -39.69 9.83 -10.95
C GLN A 17 -40.29 9.85 -12.36
N GLU A 18 -41.10 8.82 -12.61
CA GLU A 18 -41.88 8.50 -13.80
C GLU A 18 -43.15 9.36 -13.98
N GLY A 19 -43.73 9.25 -15.18
CA GLY A 19 -45.13 9.58 -15.52
C GLY A 19 -45.26 10.88 -16.32
N ASP A 20 -46.12 11.06 -17.31
CA ASP A 20 -47.13 10.23 -17.95
C ASP A 20 -47.61 11.03 -19.21
N GLY A 21 -48.18 10.36 -20.21
CA GLY A 21 -49.23 10.94 -21.07
C GLY A 21 -48.90 12.01 -22.12
N GLY A 22 -48.91 11.59 -23.40
CA GLY A 22 -49.96 12.08 -24.32
C GLY A 22 -49.66 13.23 -25.31
N ASN A 23 -49.64 12.83 -26.59
CA ASN A 23 -50.39 13.40 -27.73
C ASN A 23 -49.74 14.47 -28.64
N ASN A 24 -49.25 13.97 -29.78
CA ASN A 24 -49.71 14.25 -31.15
C ASN A 24 -49.81 15.71 -31.65
N ARG A 25 -48.94 16.06 -32.61
CA ARG A 25 -49.32 16.83 -33.82
C ARG A 25 -48.33 16.56 -34.95
N GLY A 26 -48.83 15.93 -36.00
CA GLY A 26 -48.04 15.41 -37.10
C GLY A 26 -47.47 16.44 -38.06
N SER A 27 -46.66 15.93 -38.98
CA SER A 27 -46.55 16.45 -40.34
C SER A 27 -46.00 15.37 -41.27
N LYS A 28 -46.85 15.06 -42.26
CA LYS A 28 -46.52 14.89 -43.68
C LYS A 28 -45.52 13.79 -44.06
N GLY A 29 -46.12 12.68 -44.51
CA GLY A 29 -45.93 12.11 -45.84
C GLY A 29 -44.48 11.99 -46.33
N ILE A 30 -43.92 10.79 -46.16
CA ILE A 30 -42.87 10.30 -47.04
C ILE A 30 -43.48 9.15 -47.84
N VAL A 31 -43.41 9.33 -49.14
CA VAL A 31 -43.87 8.47 -50.22
C VAL A 31 -43.33 7.05 -50.05
N GLU A 32 -44.22 6.07 -50.15
CA GLU A 32 -43.86 4.69 -50.48
C GLU A 32 -43.22 4.68 -51.87
N GLU A 33 -41.90 4.72 -51.95
CA GLU A 33 -41.19 4.19 -53.10
C GLU A 33 -40.86 2.73 -52.81
N GLY A 34 -41.63 1.85 -53.46
CA GLY A 34 -41.36 0.42 -53.54
C GLY A 34 -39.99 0.17 -54.18
N GLY A 35 -38.97 0.06 -53.33
CA GLY A 35 -37.71 -0.59 -53.68
C GLY A 35 -37.94 -2.09 -53.78
N LYS A 36 -38.21 -2.55 -54.99
CA LYS A 36 -38.18 -3.95 -55.41
C LYS A 36 -36.77 -4.50 -55.13
N TRP A 37 -36.58 -5.16 -53.98
CA TRP A 37 -35.40 -5.98 -53.76
C TRP A 37 -35.45 -7.12 -54.78
N GLY A 38 -34.49 -7.12 -55.69
CA GLY A 38 -34.42 -8.12 -56.75
C GLY A 38 -34.32 -9.51 -56.16
N ASP A 39 -35.18 -10.40 -56.63
CA ASP A 39 -34.96 -11.85 -56.59
C ASP A 39 -33.64 -12.15 -57.31
N GLY A 40 -32.60 -12.44 -56.52
CA GLY A 40 -31.27 -12.74 -57.03
C GLY A 40 -30.23 -12.68 -55.93
N LEU A 41 -30.40 -13.50 -54.88
CA LEU A 41 -29.33 -13.76 -53.92
C LEU A 41 -28.18 -14.45 -54.67
N GLU A 42 -26.99 -13.88 -54.59
CA GLU A 42 -25.75 -14.52 -55.03
C GLU A 42 -25.53 -15.84 -54.24
N PRO A 43 -24.92 -16.88 -54.83
CA PRO A 43 -24.76 -18.19 -54.20
C PRO A 43 -24.08 -18.14 -52.81
N GLU A 44 -23.16 -17.20 -52.60
CA GLU A 44 -22.46 -17.01 -51.33
C GLU A 44 -23.36 -16.43 -50.22
N GLU A 45 -24.39 -15.65 -50.56
CA GLU A 45 -25.33 -15.08 -49.58
C GLU A 45 -26.36 -16.11 -49.11
N GLN A 46 -26.70 -17.08 -49.96
CA GLN A 46 -27.55 -18.23 -49.61
C GLN A 46 -26.83 -19.17 -48.65
N ASP A 47 -25.53 -19.44 -48.84
CA ASP A 47 -24.75 -20.29 -47.94
C ASP A 47 -24.61 -19.69 -46.53
N VAL A 48 -24.43 -18.37 -46.43
CA VAL A 48 -24.34 -17.68 -45.14
C VAL A 48 -25.70 -17.64 -44.42
N LEU A 49 -26.78 -17.41 -45.15
CA LEU A 49 -28.13 -17.44 -44.59
C LEU A 49 -28.54 -18.85 -44.18
N GLU A 50 -28.23 -19.86 -44.99
CA GLU A 50 -28.50 -21.26 -44.68
C GLU A 50 -27.64 -21.73 -43.48
N ALA A 51 -26.38 -21.32 -43.38
CA ALA A 51 -25.54 -21.56 -42.21
C ALA A 51 -26.08 -20.88 -40.93
N ALA A 52 -26.54 -19.63 -41.05
CA ALA A 52 -27.14 -18.89 -39.93
C ALA A 52 -28.50 -19.46 -39.51
N GLU A 53 -29.29 -19.97 -40.45
CA GLU A 53 -30.57 -20.63 -40.19
C GLU A 53 -30.37 -22.02 -39.59
N LYS A 54 -29.37 -22.76 -40.04
CA LYS A 54 -28.94 -24.05 -39.45
C LYS A 54 -28.41 -23.86 -38.03
N SER A 55 -27.65 -22.79 -37.78
CA SER A 55 -27.21 -22.40 -36.44
C SER A 55 -28.39 -22.00 -35.55
N ARG A 56 -29.34 -21.20 -36.05
CA ARG A 56 -30.58 -20.85 -35.33
C ARG A 56 -31.46 -22.05 -35.01
N LYS A 57 -31.64 -22.99 -35.95
CA LYS A 57 -32.40 -24.23 -35.71
C LYS A 57 -31.71 -25.11 -34.66
N SER A 58 -30.38 -25.15 -34.66
CA SER A 58 -29.59 -25.83 -33.62
C SER A 58 -29.74 -25.17 -32.25
N ALA A 59 -29.81 -23.83 -32.19
CA ALA A 59 -30.02 -23.07 -30.96
C ALA A 59 -31.47 -23.13 -30.44
N ALA A 60 -32.47 -23.16 -31.33
CA ALA A 60 -33.88 -23.27 -30.97
C ALA A 60 -34.22 -24.65 -30.37
N THR A 61 -33.46 -25.69 -30.73
CA THR A 61 -33.58 -27.03 -30.12
C THR A 61 -33.07 -27.09 -28.68
N LEU A 62 -32.38 -26.04 -28.19
CA LEU A 62 -31.84 -25.93 -26.83
C LEU A 62 -32.75 -25.15 -25.86
N GLY A 63 -33.82 -24.52 -26.37
CA GLY A 63 -34.71 -23.64 -25.59
C GLY A 63 -35.90 -24.35 -24.93
N ASP A 64 -36.14 -25.63 -25.21
CA ASP A 64 -37.24 -26.37 -24.60
C ASP A 64 -36.72 -27.09 -23.34
N GLY A 65 -37.18 -26.63 -22.17
CA GLY A 65 -36.72 -27.06 -20.85
C GLY A 65 -37.08 -28.50 -20.45
N ASN A 66 -37.40 -29.36 -21.42
CA ASN A 66 -37.75 -30.76 -21.20
C ASN A 66 -36.67 -31.70 -21.75
N SER A 67 -35.82 -32.18 -20.83
CA SER A 67 -35.08 -33.44 -20.91
C SER A 67 -34.46 -33.84 -22.25
N THR A 68 -33.76 -32.93 -22.96
CA THR A 68 -32.86 -33.39 -24.02
C THR A 68 -31.66 -34.04 -23.35
N GLN A 69 -31.75 -35.36 -23.17
CA GLN A 69 -30.65 -36.20 -22.69
C GLN A 69 -29.54 -36.17 -23.73
N VAL A 70 -28.65 -35.19 -23.61
CA VAL A 70 -27.49 -35.06 -24.49
C VAL A 70 -26.45 -36.09 -24.04
N SER A 71 -26.04 -36.99 -24.93
CA SER A 71 -25.02 -38.00 -24.61
C SER A 71 -23.69 -37.34 -24.20
N LEU A 72 -22.84 -38.06 -23.45
CA LEU A 72 -21.51 -37.56 -23.08
C LEU A 72 -20.69 -37.12 -24.30
N ARG A 73 -20.86 -37.79 -25.45
CA ARG A 73 -20.19 -37.46 -26.71
C ARG A 73 -20.66 -36.12 -27.27
N GLU A 74 -21.96 -35.88 -27.30
CA GLU A 74 -22.54 -34.64 -27.77
C GLU A 74 -22.23 -33.47 -26.82
N ARG A 75 -22.25 -33.70 -25.50
CA ARG A 75 -21.83 -32.69 -24.52
C ARG A 75 -20.39 -32.27 -24.70
N LYS A 76 -19.48 -33.22 -24.91
CA LYS A 76 -18.08 -32.92 -25.21
C LYS A 76 -17.95 -32.06 -26.48
N LYS A 77 -18.74 -32.37 -27.51
CA LYS A 77 -18.78 -31.59 -28.75
C LYS A 77 -19.27 -30.17 -28.50
N LEU A 78 -20.32 -29.99 -27.69
CA LEU A 78 -20.84 -28.66 -27.33
C LEU A 78 -19.81 -27.83 -26.56
N VAL A 79 -19.11 -28.43 -25.59
CA VAL A 79 -18.05 -27.74 -24.83
C VAL A 79 -16.92 -27.29 -25.75
N LEU A 80 -16.46 -28.15 -26.66
CA LEU A 80 -15.42 -27.81 -27.62
C LEU A 80 -15.88 -26.72 -28.60
N ALA A 81 -17.10 -26.87 -29.15
CA ALA A 81 -17.68 -25.89 -30.06
C ALA A 81 -17.88 -24.52 -29.39
N PHE A 82 -18.20 -24.49 -28.10
CA PHE A 82 -18.30 -23.24 -27.34
C PHE A 82 -16.92 -22.58 -27.16
N ALA A 83 -15.88 -23.35 -26.86
CA ALA A 83 -14.52 -22.82 -26.78
C ALA A 83 -14.03 -22.27 -28.14
N GLU A 84 -14.33 -22.97 -29.24
CA GLU A 84 -14.08 -22.52 -30.61
C GLU A 84 -14.86 -21.23 -30.94
N PHE A 85 -16.13 -21.16 -30.56
CA PHE A 85 -16.97 -19.97 -30.72
C PHE A 85 -16.38 -18.76 -29.99
N VAL A 86 -16.01 -18.90 -28.72
CA VAL A 86 -15.36 -17.82 -27.94
C VAL A 86 -14.04 -17.39 -28.59
N GLY A 87 -13.25 -18.33 -29.11
CA GLY A 87 -12.01 -18.06 -29.83
C GLY A 87 -12.21 -17.36 -31.19
N SER A 88 -13.37 -17.53 -31.82
CA SER A 88 -13.69 -16.91 -33.11
C SER A 88 -14.09 -15.43 -33.03
N GLY A 89 -14.19 -14.86 -31.83
CA GLY A 89 -14.68 -13.50 -31.62
C GLY A 89 -13.86 -12.40 -32.31
N GLU A 90 -12.53 -12.56 -32.43
CA GLU A 90 -11.68 -11.61 -33.16
C GLU A 90 -11.95 -11.65 -34.66
N LYS A 91 -12.15 -12.85 -35.23
CA LYS A 91 -12.55 -13.01 -36.62
C LYS A 91 -13.93 -12.40 -36.87
N LEU A 92 -14.89 -12.60 -35.97
CA LEU A 92 -16.20 -11.95 -36.05
C LEU A 92 -16.07 -10.42 -36.09
N MET A 93 -15.21 -9.84 -35.26
CA MET A 93 -14.96 -8.39 -35.26
C MET A 93 -14.36 -7.89 -36.58
N GLU A 94 -13.46 -8.66 -37.17
CA GLU A 94 -12.86 -8.33 -38.47
C GLU A 94 -13.87 -8.44 -39.62
N ASP A 95 -14.64 -9.54 -39.67
CA ASP A 95 -15.68 -9.75 -40.66
C ASP A 95 -16.75 -8.65 -40.59
N MET A 96 -17.16 -8.25 -39.38
CA MET A 96 -18.10 -7.14 -39.18
C MET A 96 -17.52 -5.79 -39.59
N ARG A 97 -16.24 -5.53 -39.31
CA ARG A 97 -15.55 -4.31 -39.79
C ARG A 97 -15.60 -4.29 -41.32
N GLU A 98 -15.15 -5.36 -41.95
CA GLU A 98 -15.09 -5.48 -43.40
C GLU A 98 -16.47 -5.31 -44.06
N GLN A 99 -17.51 -5.95 -43.54
CA GLN A 99 -18.88 -5.78 -44.06
C GLN A 99 -19.35 -4.32 -43.95
N ILE A 100 -19.10 -3.65 -42.83
CA ILE A 100 -19.44 -2.23 -42.68
C ILE A 100 -18.66 -1.38 -43.70
N TYR A 101 -17.38 -1.68 -43.94
CA TYR A 101 -16.58 -0.97 -44.95
C TYR A 101 -17.07 -1.21 -46.38
N ARG A 102 -17.52 -2.43 -46.70
CA ARG A 102 -17.95 -2.82 -48.05
C ARG A 102 -19.34 -2.31 -48.41
N TYR A 103 -20.30 -2.39 -47.48
CA TYR A 103 -21.72 -2.17 -47.79
C TYR A 103 -22.28 -0.84 -47.28
N THR A 104 -21.50 -0.04 -46.53
CA THR A 104 -22.02 1.21 -45.95
C THR A 104 -21.05 2.39 -46.09
N ASN A 105 -21.59 3.57 -46.37
CA ASN A 105 -20.84 4.84 -46.40
C ASN A 105 -20.96 5.57 -45.05
N LEU A 106 -20.51 4.93 -43.98
CA LEU A 106 -20.54 5.51 -42.63
C LEU A 106 -19.26 6.29 -42.31
N THR A 107 -19.40 7.40 -41.57
CA THR A 107 -18.24 8.11 -41.01
C THR A 107 -17.53 7.24 -39.98
N ALA A 108 -16.21 7.42 -39.82
CA ALA A 108 -15.42 6.66 -38.84
C ALA A 108 -16.05 6.66 -37.44
N ARG A 109 -16.53 7.82 -36.98
CA ARG A 109 -17.18 7.96 -35.67
C ARG A 109 -18.44 7.10 -35.53
N VAL A 110 -19.26 6.99 -36.57
CA VAL A 110 -20.48 6.16 -36.52
C VAL A 110 -20.14 4.68 -36.58
N ARG A 111 -19.13 4.29 -37.36
CA ARG A 111 -18.63 2.91 -37.38
C ARG A 111 -18.13 2.47 -36.00
N ASP A 112 -17.38 3.32 -35.33
CA ASP A 112 -16.88 3.04 -33.98
C ASP A 112 -18.02 2.90 -32.97
N VAL A 113 -19.06 3.74 -33.07
CA VAL A 113 -20.25 3.64 -32.20
C VAL A 113 -20.96 2.29 -32.38
N VAL A 114 -21.03 1.77 -33.61
CA VAL A 114 -21.67 0.47 -33.91
C VAL A 114 -20.81 -0.71 -33.47
N LEU A 115 -19.49 -0.64 -33.68
CA LEU A 115 -18.58 -1.76 -33.42
C LEU A 115 -18.17 -1.90 -31.95
N LYS A 116 -18.13 -0.79 -31.21
CA LYS A 116 -17.63 -0.77 -29.83
C LYS A 116 -18.42 -1.69 -28.87
N PRO A 117 -19.76 -1.75 -28.89
CA PRO A 117 -20.51 -2.69 -28.04
C PRO A 117 -20.16 -4.16 -28.33
N VAL A 118 -20.00 -4.51 -29.61
CA VAL A 118 -19.67 -5.89 -30.02
C VAL A 118 -18.25 -6.24 -29.59
N GLN A 119 -17.32 -5.30 -29.75
CA GLN A 119 -15.94 -5.46 -29.28
C GLN A 119 -15.91 -5.73 -27.76
N GLN A 120 -16.64 -4.92 -26.98
CA GLN A 120 -16.74 -5.10 -25.53
C GLN A 120 -17.35 -6.46 -25.16
N PHE A 121 -18.36 -6.91 -25.89
CA PHE A 121 -18.96 -8.22 -25.67
C PHE A 121 -17.97 -9.36 -25.92
N VAL A 122 -17.26 -9.34 -27.04
CA VAL A 122 -16.23 -10.34 -27.39
C VAL A 122 -15.12 -10.38 -26.33
N GLU A 123 -14.61 -9.21 -25.93
CA GLU A 123 -13.56 -9.10 -24.92
C GLU A 123 -14.03 -9.64 -23.55
N GLN A 124 -15.24 -9.28 -23.12
CA GLN A 124 -15.81 -9.76 -21.85
C GLN A 124 -16.07 -11.26 -21.88
N LEU A 125 -16.62 -11.79 -22.98
CA LEU A 125 -16.88 -13.22 -23.14
C LEU A 125 -15.57 -14.02 -23.06
N ALA A 126 -14.53 -13.57 -23.78
CA ALA A 126 -13.20 -14.18 -23.74
C ALA A 126 -12.54 -14.07 -22.36
N LYS A 127 -12.78 -12.98 -21.63
CA LYS A 127 -12.28 -12.81 -20.25
C LYS A 127 -12.97 -13.78 -19.30
N ARG A 128 -14.31 -13.84 -19.30
CA ARG A 128 -15.09 -14.74 -18.43
C ARG A 128 -14.80 -16.20 -18.70
N HIS A 129 -14.63 -16.57 -19.97
CA HIS A 129 -14.22 -17.93 -20.34
C HIS A 129 -12.85 -18.30 -19.77
N ARG A 130 -11.88 -17.36 -19.75
CA ARG A 130 -10.56 -17.57 -19.13
C ARG A 130 -10.62 -17.61 -17.59
N GLU A 131 -11.42 -16.74 -16.96
CA GLU A 131 -11.61 -16.72 -15.50
C GLU A 131 -12.17 -18.05 -14.97
N LEU A 132 -12.98 -18.74 -15.78
CA LEU A 132 -13.48 -20.07 -15.46
C LEU A 132 -12.41 -21.17 -15.58
N ASP A 133 -11.13 -20.84 -15.76
CA ASP A 133 -10.04 -21.82 -15.81
C ASP A 133 -10.24 -22.82 -16.96
N SER A 134 -10.49 -22.26 -18.16
CA SER A 134 -10.97 -22.97 -19.35
C SER A 134 -10.26 -24.31 -19.59
N GLY A 135 -11.03 -25.39 -19.63
CA GLY A 135 -10.58 -26.76 -19.82
C GLY A 135 -10.34 -27.56 -18.53
N LYS A 136 -10.29 -26.93 -17.35
CA LYS A 136 -10.13 -27.65 -16.06
C LYS A 136 -11.47 -28.11 -15.50
N TRP A 137 -12.42 -27.21 -15.30
CA TRP A 137 -13.72 -27.54 -14.71
C TRP A 137 -14.53 -28.46 -15.63
N GLU A 138 -14.45 -28.26 -16.95
CA GLU A 138 -15.12 -29.13 -17.92
C GLU A 138 -14.56 -30.55 -17.86
N ARG A 139 -13.25 -30.70 -17.64
CA ARG A 139 -12.62 -32.03 -17.48
C ARG A 139 -13.05 -32.72 -16.19
N ILE A 140 -13.13 -31.97 -15.09
CA ILE A 140 -13.59 -32.47 -13.78
C ILE A 140 -15.05 -32.92 -13.89
N VAL A 141 -15.92 -32.09 -14.45
CA VAL A 141 -17.34 -32.39 -14.66
C VAL A 141 -17.50 -33.60 -15.59
N MET A 142 -16.81 -33.64 -16.73
CA MET A 142 -16.88 -34.77 -17.67
C MET A 142 -16.36 -36.08 -17.07
N ARG A 143 -15.35 -36.03 -16.19
CA ARG A 143 -14.88 -37.20 -15.44
C ARG A 143 -15.95 -37.66 -14.46
N MET A 144 -16.46 -36.76 -13.63
CA MET A 144 -17.53 -37.07 -12.67
C MET A 144 -18.73 -37.71 -13.36
N MET A 145 -19.14 -37.15 -14.50
CA MET A 145 -20.27 -37.68 -15.26
C MET A 145 -20.00 -39.06 -15.85
N ARG A 146 -18.78 -39.33 -16.32
CA ARG A 146 -18.37 -40.66 -16.79
C ARG A 146 -18.35 -41.68 -15.65
N ASP A 147 -17.73 -41.32 -14.53
CA ASP A 147 -17.46 -42.23 -13.42
C ASP A 147 -18.77 -42.63 -12.70
N HIS A 148 -19.75 -41.74 -12.70
CA HIS A 148 -21.05 -41.94 -12.04
C HIS A 148 -22.19 -42.25 -13.02
N GLY A 149 -21.91 -42.34 -14.33
CA GLY A 149 -22.93 -42.59 -15.36
C GLY A 149 -24.01 -41.50 -15.44
N ILE A 150 -23.64 -40.25 -15.14
CA ILE A 150 -24.59 -39.13 -15.04
C ILE A 150 -24.94 -38.62 -16.43
N GLU A 151 -26.22 -38.74 -16.77
CA GLU A 151 -26.74 -38.32 -18.07
C GLU A 151 -27.72 -37.15 -17.99
N ASN A 152 -27.94 -36.56 -16.83
CA ASN A 152 -28.75 -35.34 -16.71
C ASN A 152 -28.20 -34.35 -15.67
N PHE A 153 -28.66 -33.09 -15.76
CA PHE A 153 -28.19 -32.01 -14.88
C PHE A 153 -28.61 -32.20 -13.42
N SER A 154 -29.77 -32.79 -13.17
CA SER A 154 -30.27 -33.03 -11.81
C SER A 154 -29.37 -34.01 -11.05
N GLU A 155 -28.99 -35.12 -11.69
CA GLU A 155 -28.01 -36.08 -11.18
C GLU A 155 -26.63 -35.46 -11.01
N LEU A 156 -26.20 -34.57 -11.92
CA LEU A 156 -24.93 -33.86 -11.79
C LEU A 156 -24.93 -32.93 -10.57
N GLN A 157 -26.01 -32.17 -10.39
CA GLN A 157 -26.19 -31.29 -9.24
C GLN A 157 -26.22 -32.10 -7.92
N ALA A 158 -26.92 -33.24 -7.90
CA ALA A 158 -26.96 -34.14 -6.76
C ALA A 158 -25.59 -34.77 -6.49
N ALA A 159 -24.84 -35.14 -7.53
CA ALA A 159 -23.50 -35.69 -7.42
C ALA A 159 -22.51 -34.64 -6.90
N ILE A 160 -22.56 -33.39 -7.37
CA ILE A 160 -21.72 -32.29 -6.84
C ILE A 160 -22.07 -32.02 -5.37
N SER A 161 -23.37 -31.97 -5.05
CA SER A 161 -23.84 -31.74 -3.67
C SER A 161 -23.54 -32.92 -2.73
N GLY A 162 -23.41 -34.12 -3.28
CA GLY A 162 -23.03 -35.35 -2.57
C GLY A 162 -21.51 -35.59 -2.50
N ALA A 163 -20.75 -35.14 -3.51
CA ALA A 163 -19.30 -35.30 -3.61
C ALA A 163 -18.56 -34.48 -2.55
N GLY A 164 -19.15 -33.38 -2.06
CA GLY A 164 -18.67 -32.68 -0.86
C GLY A 164 -18.68 -33.53 0.43
N ARG A 165 -19.19 -34.77 0.40
CA ARG A 165 -19.16 -35.72 1.53
C ARG A 165 -18.33 -36.99 1.31
N LYS A 166 -17.75 -37.21 0.13
CA LYS A 166 -16.99 -38.44 -0.17
C LYS A 166 -15.77 -38.16 -1.04
N GLU A 167 -14.73 -37.60 -0.46
CA GLU A 167 -13.39 -37.65 -1.07
C GLU A 167 -12.33 -37.98 -0.01
N ARG A 168 -12.21 -39.26 0.32
CA ARG A 168 -11.16 -39.85 1.18
C ARG A 168 -9.73 -39.74 0.61
N VAL A 169 -9.51 -38.94 -0.44
CA VAL A 169 -8.19 -38.67 -1.03
C VAL A 169 -7.83 -37.19 -0.90
N ALA A 170 -8.82 -36.29 -0.79
CA ALA A 170 -8.61 -34.90 -0.41
C ALA A 170 -8.38 -34.73 1.10
N ASP A 171 -8.89 -35.64 1.94
CA ASP A 171 -8.72 -35.56 3.39
C ASP A 171 -7.24 -35.63 3.82
N GLU A 172 -6.39 -36.47 3.21
CA GLU A 172 -4.97 -36.55 3.62
C GLU A 172 -4.16 -35.32 3.19
N GLU A 173 -4.47 -34.71 2.05
CA GLU A 173 -3.76 -33.54 1.54
C GLU A 173 -4.24 -32.26 2.24
N VAL A 174 -5.53 -32.19 2.57
CA VAL A 174 -6.11 -31.15 3.43
C VAL A 174 -5.61 -31.29 4.87
N GLU A 175 -5.52 -32.51 5.42
CA GLU A 175 -5.00 -32.73 6.77
C GLU A 175 -3.49 -32.41 6.85
N LYS A 176 -2.70 -32.75 5.82
CA LYS A 176 -1.30 -32.29 5.70
C LYS A 176 -1.20 -30.77 5.65
N SER A 177 -2.03 -30.13 4.83
CA SER A 177 -2.05 -28.66 4.71
C SER A 177 -2.50 -27.98 6.01
N ASP A 178 -3.46 -28.54 6.73
CA ASP A 178 -3.91 -28.07 8.05
C ASP A 178 -2.84 -28.26 9.13
N ASN A 179 -2.11 -29.37 9.09
CA ASN A 179 -0.99 -29.62 9.99
C ASN A 179 0.19 -28.67 9.71
N GLU A 180 0.48 -28.41 8.43
CA GLU A 180 1.49 -27.41 8.02
C GLU A 180 1.07 -25.99 8.44
N TRP A 181 -0.20 -25.64 8.25
CA TRP A 181 -0.73 -24.35 8.68
C TRP A 181 -0.64 -24.17 10.19
N LYS A 182 -1.05 -25.18 10.98
CA LYS A 182 -0.89 -25.17 12.45
C LYS A 182 0.57 -25.06 12.86
N PHE A 183 1.46 -25.82 12.23
CA PHE A 183 2.90 -25.75 12.52
C PHE A 183 3.48 -24.36 12.25
N LEU A 184 3.10 -23.74 11.13
CA LEU A 184 3.51 -22.39 10.78
C LEU A 184 2.92 -21.35 11.75
N GLN A 185 1.66 -21.53 12.16
CA GLN A 185 1.00 -20.67 13.13
C GLN A 185 1.69 -20.74 14.49
N GLU A 186 1.93 -21.93 15.03
CA GLU A 186 2.65 -22.12 16.29
C GLU A 186 4.07 -21.55 16.23
N ASN A 187 4.75 -21.69 15.08
CA ASN A 187 6.08 -21.15 14.90
C ASN A 187 6.07 -19.60 14.84
N TRP A 188 5.07 -19.02 14.18
CA TRP A 188 4.87 -17.58 14.15
C TRP A 188 4.54 -17.04 15.55
N GLU A 189 3.63 -17.67 16.28
CA GLU A 189 3.30 -17.30 17.67
C GLU A 189 4.53 -17.37 18.57
N ARG A 190 5.32 -18.45 18.47
CA ARG A 190 6.58 -18.62 19.22
C ARG A 190 7.58 -17.51 18.91
N GLN A 191 7.79 -17.17 17.64
CA GLN A 191 8.68 -16.08 17.24
C GLN A 191 8.17 -14.73 17.74
N ASN A 192 6.86 -14.51 17.69
CA ASN A 192 6.25 -13.27 18.14
C ASN A 192 6.38 -13.11 19.67
N ASP A 193 6.19 -14.18 20.43
CA ASP A 193 6.40 -14.20 21.88
C ASP A 193 7.88 -13.99 22.25
N GLU A 194 8.80 -14.61 21.51
CA GLU A 194 10.24 -14.38 21.72
C GLU A 194 10.63 -12.92 21.45
N LEU A 195 10.09 -12.32 20.39
CA LEU A 195 10.30 -10.89 20.09
C LEU A 195 9.70 -9.99 21.17
N ARG A 196 8.50 -10.31 21.69
CA ARG A 196 7.90 -9.59 22.81
C ARG A 196 8.76 -9.65 24.07
N GLN A 197 9.28 -10.83 24.41
CA GLN A 197 10.17 -10.98 25.56
C GLN A 197 11.47 -10.20 25.39
N ARG A 198 12.05 -10.19 24.19
CA ARG A 198 13.26 -9.39 23.88
C ARG A 198 12.98 -7.90 23.98
N LEU A 199 11.82 -7.44 23.49
CA LEU A 199 11.40 -6.04 23.62
C LEU A 199 11.23 -5.64 25.09
N GLU A 200 10.61 -6.49 25.90
CA GLU A 200 10.42 -6.23 27.32
C GLU A 200 11.76 -6.14 28.07
N LYS A 201 12.69 -7.07 27.80
CA LYS A 201 14.05 -7.01 28.37
C LYS A 201 14.78 -5.75 27.96
N ALA A 202 14.74 -5.38 26.68
CA ALA A 202 15.39 -4.17 26.19
C ALA A 202 14.79 -2.90 26.80
N ARG A 203 13.48 -2.89 27.10
CA ARG A 203 12.83 -1.78 27.82
C ARG A 203 13.31 -1.68 29.25
N ALA A 204 13.35 -2.81 29.98
CA ALA A 204 13.87 -2.84 31.35
C ALA A 204 15.33 -2.36 31.42
N GLU A 205 16.19 -2.83 30.49
CA GLU A 205 17.57 -2.38 30.39
C GLU A 205 17.68 -0.87 30.08
N ALA A 206 16.80 -0.34 29.23
CA ALA A 206 16.77 1.09 28.94
C ALA A 206 16.34 1.93 30.15
N GLU A 207 15.36 1.46 30.93
CA GLU A 207 14.94 2.10 32.18
C GLU A 207 16.07 2.10 33.22
N ASP A 208 16.77 0.98 33.39
CA ASP A 208 17.93 0.88 34.28
C ASP A 208 19.06 1.83 33.86
N LEU A 209 19.37 1.90 32.56
CA LEU A 209 20.37 2.84 32.03
C LEU A 209 19.94 4.29 32.21
N GLN A 210 18.66 4.60 32.10
CA GLN A 210 18.13 5.93 32.36
C GLN A 210 18.32 6.34 33.84
N LEU A 211 18.02 5.43 34.78
CA LEU A 211 18.26 5.67 36.20
C LEU A 211 19.75 5.89 36.51
N GLN A 212 20.64 5.14 35.87
CA GLN A 212 22.09 5.34 36.01
C GLN A 212 22.53 6.69 35.46
N LEU A 213 21.99 7.11 34.30
CA LEU A 213 22.29 8.40 33.71
C LEU A 213 21.86 9.54 34.62
N ASP A 214 20.66 9.47 35.19
CA ASP A 214 20.14 10.47 36.12
C ASP A 214 20.99 10.55 37.40
N ALA A 215 21.45 9.41 37.94
CA ALA A 215 22.35 9.39 39.08
C ALA A 215 23.69 10.07 38.78
N VAL A 216 24.31 9.74 37.65
CA VAL A 216 25.56 10.37 37.19
C VAL A 216 25.37 11.87 36.96
N GLN A 217 24.22 12.28 36.44
CA GLN A 217 23.89 13.69 36.23
C GLN A 217 23.84 14.46 37.57
N ILE A 218 23.21 13.90 38.59
CA ILE A 218 23.13 14.49 39.94
C ILE A 218 24.54 14.62 40.54
N GLU A 219 25.37 13.58 40.43
CA GLU A 219 26.75 13.61 40.92
C GLU A 219 27.57 14.68 40.20
N LYS A 220 27.45 14.77 38.88
CA LYS A 220 28.11 15.81 38.08
C LYS A 220 27.73 17.21 38.55
N GLU A 221 26.44 17.49 38.74
CA GLU A 221 25.97 18.78 39.25
C GLU A 221 26.53 19.08 40.66
N GLY A 222 26.65 18.05 41.51
CA GLY A 222 27.28 18.16 42.82
C GLY A 222 28.76 18.55 42.72
N CYS A 223 29.51 17.87 41.86
CA CYS A 223 30.92 18.17 41.60
C CYS A 223 31.11 19.58 41.03
N GLU A 224 30.25 20.02 40.12
CA GLU A 224 30.30 21.38 39.54
C GLU A 224 30.10 22.45 40.63
N LYS A 225 29.11 22.29 41.50
CA LYS A 225 28.87 23.20 42.65
C LYS A 225 30.06 23.27 43.59
N GLU A 226 30.69 22.12 43.88
CA GLU A 226 31.86 22.08 44.76
C GLU A 226 33.08 22.71 44.09
N MET A 227 33.29 22.48 42.79
CA MET A 227 34.34 23.18 42.04
C MET A 227 34.15 24.69 42.07
N GLU A 228 32.94 25.20 41.87
CA GLU A 228 32.68 26.64 41.97
C GLU A 228 32.95 27.17 43.39
N ARG A 229 32.62 26.40 44.44
CA ARG A 229 32.90 26.78 45.83
C ARG A 229 34.40 26.89 46.08
N LEU A 230 35.16 25.89 45.65
CA LEU A 230 36.63 25.87 45.76
C LEU A 230 37.28 26.98 44.94
N GLU A 231 36.78 27.27 43.73
CA GLU A 231 37.31 28.34 42.90
C GLU A 231 37.10 29.72 43.56
N ARG A 232 35.92 29.96 44.17
CA ARG A 232 35.67 31.18 44.94
C ARG A 232 36.60 31.29 46.15
N ALA A 233 36.76 30.20 46.91
CA ALA A 233 37.67 30.16 48.06
C ALA A 233 39.11 30.45 47.66
N TRP A 234 39.60 29.80 46.60
CA TRP A 234 40.94 30.01 46.06
C TRP A 234 41.15 31.46 45.57
N LYS A 235 40.15 32.06 44.90
CA LYS A 235 40.21 33.47 44.50
C LYS A 235 40.32 34.41 45.71
N LEU A 236 39.60 34.13 46.80
CA LEU A 236 39.70 34.90 48.04
C LEU A 236 41.06 34.75 48.70
N GLU A 237 41.54 33.51 48.87
CA GLU A 237 42.87 33.23 49.44
C GLU A 237 43.98 33.89 48.61
N ARG A 238 43.85 33.87 47.28
CA ARG A 238 44.80 34.55 46.39
C ARG A 238 44.79 36.07 46.57
N LYS A 239 43.64 36.68 46.86
CA LYS A 239 43.54 38.12 47.16
C LYS A 239 44.17 38.44 48.53
N THR A 240 43.80 37.70 49.56
CA THR A 240 44.35 37.92 50.92
C THR A 240 45.86 37.69 50.96
N ALA A 241 46.38 36.67 50.25
CA ALA A 241 47.82 36.43 50.14
C ALA A 241 48.57 37.53 49.38
N LYS A 242 47.92 38.25 48.46
CA LYS A 242 48.49 39.44 47.80
C LYS A 242 48.50 40.64 48.75
N GLU A 243 47.42 40.88 49.47
CA GLU A 243 47.30 41.97 50.45
C GLU A 243 48.31 41.81 51.59
N LEU A 244 48.45 40.59 52.14
CA LEU A 244 49.46 40.28 53.15
C LEU A 244 50.88 40.51 52.64
N ARG A 245 51.17 40.11 51.39
CA ARG A 245 52.46 40.40 50.76
C ARG A 245 52.73 41.90 50.66
N GLN A 246 51.76 42.67 50.21
CA GLN A 246 51.88 44.12 50.11
C GLN A 246 52.10 44.78 51.50
N MET A 247 51.37 44.36 52.53
CA MET A 247 51.57 44.86 53.89
C MET A 247 52.96 44.51 54.44
N MET A 248 53.44 43.30 54.17
CA MET A 248 54.80 42.89 54.57
C MET A 248 55.87 43.71 53.85
N GLU A 249 55.72 43.95 52.54
CA GLU A 249 56.63 44.81 51.78
C GLU A 249 56.64 46.25 52.33
N GLN A 250 55.48 46.82 52.66
CA GLN A 250 55.39 48.14 53.30
C GLN A 250 56.07 48.17 54.68
N SER A 251 55.81 47.16 55.51
CA SER A 251 56.41 47.05 56.85
C SER A 251 57.93 46.89 56.78
N THR A 252 58.43 46.04 55.88
CA THR A 252 59.87 45.87 55.64
C THR A 252 60.51 47.16 55.11
N GLY A 253 59.83 47.89 54.22
CA GLY A 253 60.25 49.21 53.76
C GLY A 253 60.35 50.22 54.92
N ALA A 254 59.33 50.30 55.77
CA ALA A 254 59.32 51.17 56.94
C ALA A 254 60.44 50.82 57.96
N LEU A 255 60.69 49.52 58.18
CA LEU A 255 61.81 49.06 59.01
C LEU A 255 63.17 49.46 58.40
N GLN A 256 63.31 49.36 57.08
CA GLN A 256 64.54 49.77 56.40
C GLN A 256 64.74 51.29 56.47
N GLU A 257 63.67 52.08 56.34
CA GLU A 257 63.71 53.54 56.53
C GLU A 257 64.08 53.92 57.96
N ALA A 258 63.48 53.27 58.98
CA ALA A 258 63.82 53.46 60.38
C ALA A 258 65.29 53.10 60.66
N ARG A 259 65.78 52.01 60.08
CA ARG A 259 67.21 51.64 60.15
C ARG A 259 68.10 52.71 59.52
N ASN A 260 67.70 53.25 58.37
CA ASN A 260 68.43 54.31 57.68
C ASN A 260 68.42 55.64 58.46
N THR A 261 67.33 55.97 59.18
CA THR A 261 67.26 57.17 60.03
C THR A 261 68.10 57.00 61.29
N ILE A 262 68.04 55.84 61.96
CA ILE A 262 68.93 55.52 63.09
C ILE A 262 70.40 55.67 62.68
N GLY A 263 70.81 55.06 61.56
CA GLY A 263 72.17 55.20 61.05
C GLY A 263 72.54 56.64 60.64
N ARG A 264 71.57 57.49 60.28
CA ARG A 264 71.80 58.95 60.09
C ARG A 264 72.07 59.64 61.43
N PHE A 265 71.28 59.35 62.46
CA PHE A 265 71.49 59.92 63.80
C PHE A 265 72.83 59.47 64.39
N GLU A 266 73.20 58.19 64.26
CA GLU A 266 74.50 57.66 64.69
C GLU A 266 75.66 58.44 64.06
N ARG A 267 75.61 58.69 62.74
CA ARG A 267 76.61 59.52 62.04
C ARG A 267 76.66 60.96 62.55
N ILE A 268 75.51 61.58 62.84
CA ILE A 268 75.47 62.94 63.40
C ILE A 268 76.11 62.96 64.80
N ILE A 269 75.78 61.97 65.64
CA ILE A 269 76.38 61.82 66.97
C ILE A 269 77.89 61.63 66.86
N GLU A 270 78.38 60.78 65.95
CA GLU A 270 79.82 60.63 65.68
C GLU A 270 80.48 61.94 65.22
N CYS A 271 79.84 62.69 64.32
CA CYS A 271 80.33 64.01 63.88
C CYS A 271 80.38 65.02 65.03
N MET A 272 79.35 65.07 65.88
CA MET A 272 79.33 65.95 67.06
C MET A 272 80.39 65.54 68.08
N ALA A 273 80.61 64.23 68.28
CA ALA A 273 81.68 63.73 69.13
C ALA A 273 83.06 64.15 68.63
N ARG A 274 83.34 64.01 67.32
CA ARG A 274 84.58 64.48 66.68
C ARG A 274 84.76 66.00 66.74
N ALA A 275 83.70 66.78 66.60
CA ALA A 275 83.77 68.23 66.71
C ALA A 275 84.04 68.72 68.15
N ARG A 276 83.84 67.85 69.15
CA ARG A 276 84.10 68.12 70.58
C ARG A 276 85.49 67.68 71.03
N GLU A 277 86.26 67.03 70.17
CA GLU A 277 87.69 66.80 70.40
C GLU A 277 88.41 68.16 70.27
N PRO A 278 89.14 68.61 71.30
CA PRO A 278 89.86 69.87 71.24
C PRO A 278 90.95 69.78 70.18
N LYS A 279 90.98 70.76 69.27
CA LYS A 279 92.14 70.96 68.39
C LYS A 279 93.34 71.31 69.27
N GLU A 280 94.17 70.33 69.58
CA GLU A 280 95.54 70.59 69.96
C GLU A 280 96.30 71.12 68.75
N ARG A 281 96.38 72.45 68.66
CA ARG A 281 97.59 73.26 68.40
C ARG A 281 97.22 74.71 68.13
#